data_AF-A0A947LEF9-F1
#
_entry.id   AF-A0A947LEF9-F1
#
_cell.length_a   1.000
_cell.length_b   1.000
_cell.length_c   1.000
_cell.angle_alpha   90.00
_cell.angle_beta   90.00
_cell.angle_gamma   90.00
#
_symmetry.space_group_name_H-M   'P 1'
#
loop_
_entity.id
_entity.type
_entity.pdbx_description
1 polymer ?
#
loop_
_entity_poly.entity_id
_entity_poly.type
_entity_poly.pdbx_seq_one_letter_code
_entity_poly.pdbx_strand_id
1 'polypeptide(L)'
;MSSNVIAVYPGTFDPMTLGHIDVVERASQLFDRVIVAVAAGHHKKTLFSLHERMDMVTELVKSNPKVTVESFSGLMRDFVVARGAKAMIRGVRAVTDFDYEFQLAGMNRSLMPDVETVFLTPSDKYQFISSTFVREIAMLGGEVDKFVDPMVQQRLMEKVKSLGRE
;
A
#
# COMPACT_ATOMS: atom_id res chain seq x y z
N MET A 1 22.02 20.96 6.28
CA MET A 1 21.83 19.95 5.22
C MET A 1 20.49 19.29 5.49
N SER A 2 19.50 19.40 4.61
CA SER A 2 18.28 18.60 4.79
C SER A 2 18.70 17.13 4.63
N SER A 3 18.49 16.33 5.67
CA SER A 3 18.68 14.89 5.60
C SER A 3 17.75 14.34 4.53
N ASN A 4 18.29 13.68 3.49
CA ASN A 4 17.51 13.00 2.45
C ASN A 4 16.89 11.74 3.06
N VAL A 5 15.64 11.85 3.54
CA VAL A 5 14.95 10.76 4.24
C VAL A 5 14.16 9.92 3.25
N ILE A 6 14.53 8.65 3.15
CA ILE A 6 13.81 7.63 2.39
C ILE A 6 12.81 6.94 3.32
N ALA A 7 11.55 6.89 2.91
CA ALA A 7 10.50 6.14 3.58
C ALA A 7 10.01 4.98 2.71
N VAL A 8 9.64 3.88 3.35
CA VAL A 8 9.04 2.70 2.70
C VAL A 8 7.58 2.61 3.14
N TYR A 9 6.65 2.54 2.18
CA TYR A 9 5.24 2.26 2.42
C TYR A 9 4.90 0.84 1.92
N PRO A 10 4.93 -0.17 2.81
CA PRO A 10 4.71 -1.54 2.41
C PRO A 10 3.24 -1.94 2.45
N GLY A 11 2.83 -2.77 1.49
CA GLY A 11 1.47 -3.28 1.41
C GLY A 11 1.32 -4.39 0.39
N THR A 12 0.19 -5.10 0.45
CA THR A 12 -0.18 -6.07 -0.59
C THR A 12 -0.73 -5.35 -1.83
N PHE A 13 -1.46 -4.23 -1.64
CA PHE A 13 -2.06 -3.41 -2.72
C PHE A 13 -2.85 -4.24 -3.74
N ASP A 14 -3.88 -4.95 -3.26
CA ASP A 14 -4.66 -5.88 -4.07
C ASP A 14 -6.16 -5.52 -4.10
N PRO A 15 -6.60 -4.53 -4.88
CA PRO A 15 -5.76 -3.53 -5.53
C PRO A 15 -5.42 -2.37 -4.59
N MET A 16 -4.58 -1.45 -5.06
CA MET A 16 -4.42 -0.14 -4.45
C MET A 16 -5.75 0.63 -4.52
N THR A 17 -6.11 1.31 -3.44
CA THR A 17 -7.38 2.06 -3.31
C THR A 17 -7.11 3.55 -3.14
N LEU A 18 -8.15 4.39 -3.21
CA LEU A 18 -8.01 5.84 -2.98
C LEU A 18 -7.42 6.16 -1.59
N GLY A 19 -7.69 5.33 -0.58
CA GLY A 19 -7.07 5.48 0.74
C GLY A 19 -5.56 5.21 0.75
N HIS A 20 -5.07 4.28 -0.09
CA HIS A 20 -3.62 4.06 -0.22
C HIS A 20 -2.95 5.22 -0.97
N ILE A 21 -3.61 5.77 -2.00
CA ILE A 21 -3.11 6.91 -2.76
C ILE A 21 -2.99 8.13 -1.86
N ASP A 22 -4.01 8.42 -1.04
CA ASP A 22 -3.98 9.51 -0.05
C ASP A 22 -2.79 9.38 0.93
N VAL A 23 -2.49 8.16 1.41
CA VAL A 23 -1.33 7.92 2.28
C VAL A 23 -0.01 8.17 1.54
N VAL A 24 0.12 7.74 0.28
CA VAL A 24 1.32 7.99 -0.55
C VAL A 24 1.53 9.48 -0.81
N GLU A 25 0.47 10.21 -1.16
CA GLU A 25 0.53 11.65 -1.39
C GLU A 25 0.99 12.38 -0.13
N ARG A 26 0.39 12.08 1.01
CA ARG A 26 0.78 12.67 2.30
C ARG A 26 2.20 12.31 2.70
N ALA A 27 2.60 11.06 2.51
CA ALA A 27 3.98 10.64 2.73
C ALA A 27 4.98 11.44 1.88
N SER A 28 4.67 11.69 0.61
CA SER A 28 5.56 12.42 -0.31
C SER A 28 5.75 13.91 0.04
N GLN A 29 4.88 14.45 0.90
CA GLN A 29 5.02 15.78 1.47
C GLN A 29 5.96 15.80 2.69
N LEU A 30 6.11 14.67 3.38
CA LEU A 30 6.89 14.53 4.61
C LEU A 30 8.31 14.00 4.36
N PHE A 31 8.51 13.24 3.29
CA PHE A 31 9.76 12.56 2.97
C PHE A 31 10.30 13.00 1.60
N ASP A 32 11.62 12.94 1.44
CA ASP A 32 12.28 13.26 0.17
C ASP A 32 12.01 12.19 -0.89
N ARG A 33 11.92 10.92 -0.47
CA ARG A 33 11.59 9.77 -1.31
C ARG A 33 10.67 8.80 -0.59
N VAL A 34 9.70 8.28 -1.31
CA VAL A 34 8.78 7.23 -0.84
C VAL A 34 8.88 6.03 -1.77
N ILE A 35 9.16 4.87 -1.20
CA ILE A 35 9.17 3.59 -1.92
C ILE A 35 7.89 2.85 -1.55
N VAL A 36 6.96 2.71 -2.50
CA VAL A 36 5.79 1.85 -2.34
C VAL A 36 6.23 0.41 -2.56
N ALA A 37 6.31 -0.35 -1.46
CA ALA A 37 6.84 -1.70 -1.46
C ALA A 37 5.71 -2.74 -1.56
N VAL A 38 5.56 -3.34 -2.75
CA VAL A 38 4.50 -4.30 -3.05
C VAL A 38 4.95 -5.71 -2.64
N ALA A 39 4.24 -6.31 -1.68
CA ALA A 39 4.58 -7.65 -1.21
C ALA A 39 4.31 -8.71 -2.28
N ALA A 40 5.28 -9.60 -2.53
CA ALA A 40 5.13 -10.74 -3.45
C ALA A 40 4.01 -11.70 -3.03
N GLY A 41 3.73 -11.79 -1.72
CA GLY A 41 2.61 -12.55 -1.16
C GLY A 41 3.02 -13.96 -0.77
N HIS A 42 3.44 -14.17 0.48
CA HIS A 42 3.73 -15.51 1.00
C HIS A 42 2.51 -16.21 1.64
N HIS A 43 1.40 -15.50 1.92
CA HIS A 43 0.26 -16.07 2.67
C HIS A 43 -1.15 -15.57 2.26
N LYS A 44 -1.28 -14.58 1.38
CA LYS A 44 -2.60 -14.05 0.98
C LYS A 44 -2.99 -14.54 -0.42
N LYS A 45 -4.21 -15.06 -0.56
CA LYS A 45 -4.84 -15.24 -1.87
C LYS A 45 -5.13 -13.85 -2.45
N THR A 46 -4.24 -13.35 -3.29
CA THR A 46 -4.45 -12.09 -4.00
C THR A 46 -5.34 -12.32 -5.23
N LEU A 47 -6.19 -11.35 -5.55
CA LEU A 47 -6.98 -11.36 -6.78
C LEU A 47 -6.08 -11.09 -7.99
N PHE A 48 -5.16 -10.15 -7.85
CA PHE A 48 -4.18 -9.80 -8.86
C PHE A 48 -2.82 -10.46 -8.60
N SER A 49 -2.14 -10.84 -9.67
CA SER A 49 -0.74 -11.25 -9.65
C SER A 49 0.16 -10.12 -9.17
N LEU A 50 1.39 -10.45 -8.75
CA LEU A 50 2.36 -9.42 -8.36
C LEU A 50 2.60 -8.41 -9.47
N HIS A 51 2.72 -8.87 -10.71
CA HIS A 51 2.95 -8.00 -11.86
C HIS A 51 1.77 -7.03 -12.08
N GLU A 52 0.53 -7.54 -12.10
CA GLU A 52 -0.66 -6.68 -12.23
C GLU A 52 -0.73 -5.63 -11.10
N ARG A 53 -0.38 -6.00 -9.86
CA ARG A 53 -0.36 -5.05 -8.73
C ARG A 53 0.73 -4.01 -8.88
N MET A 54 1.94 -4.41 -9.24
CA MET A 54 3.07 -3.50 -9.51
C MET A 54 2.75 -2.51 -10.62
N ASP A 55 2.13 -2.98 -11.70
CA ASP A 55 1.78 -2.15 -12.85
C ASP A 55 0.71 -1.12 -12.47
N MET A 56 -0.34 -1.54 -11.76
CA MET A 56 -1.37 -0.61 -11.26
C MET A 56 -0.77 0.44 -10.32
N VAL A 57 0.04 0.02 -9.35
CA VAL A 57 0.66 0.95 -8.39
C VAL A 57 1.60 1.94 -9.10
N THR A 58 2.42 1.46 -10.04
CA THR A 58 3.31 2.30 -10.85
C THR A 58 2.55 3.36 -11.63
N GLU A 59 1.47 2.96 -12.30
CA GLU A 59 0.64 3.87 -13.09
C GLU A 59 -0.03 4.94 -12.22
N LEU A 60 -0.49 4.58 -11.03
CA LEU A 60 -1.15 5.51 -10.09
C LEU A 60 -0.21 6.57 -9.52
N VAL A 61 1.08 6.26 -9.34
CA VAL A 61 2.04 7.17 -8.68
C VAL A 61 3.01 7.84 -9.65
N LYS A 62 2.92 7.54 -10.96
CA LYS A 62 3.89 8.00 -11.98
C LYS A 62 4.07 9.51 -12.06
N SER A 63 3.06 10.29 -11.68
CA SER A 63 3.11 11.76 -11.72
C SER A 63 3.94 12.36 -10.59
N ASN A 64 4.26 11.57 -9.55
CA ASN A 64 5.00 12.03 -8.39
C ASN A 64 6.47 11.58 -8.46
N PRO A 65 7.42 12.47 -8.77
CA PRO A 65 8.83 12.11 -8.95
C PRO A 65 9.52 11.68 -7.65
N LYS A 66 8.89 11.89 -6.48
CA LYS A 66 9.41 11.42 -5.19
C LYS A 66 9.01 9.99 -4.89
N VAL A 67 8.09 9.41 -5.66
CA VAL A 67 7.53 8.08 -5.40
C VAL A 67 8.10 7.07 -6.39
N THR A 68 8.55 5.95 -5.86
CA THR A 68 9.03 4.80 -6.64
C THR A 68 8.30 3.55 -6.19
N VAL A 69 8.22 2.54 -7.06
CA VAL A 69 7.49 1.29 -6.78
C VAL A 69 8.45 0.13 -6.92
N GLU A 70 8.53 -0.69 -5.88
CA GLU A 70 9.38 -1.87 -5.86
C GLU A 70 8.60 -3.04 -5.29
N SER A 71 8.83 -4.24 -5.83
CA SER A 71 8.36 -5.45 -5.19
C SER A 71 9.35 -5.93 -4.14
N PHE A 72 8.88 -6.61 -3.10
CA PHE A 72 9.75 -7.31 -2.17
C PHE A 72 9.26 -8.71 -1.84
N SER A 73 10.21 -9.59 -1.56
CA SER A 73 10.02 -10.94 -1.04
C SER A 73 10.90 -11.15 0.19
N GLY A 74 10.49 -12.06 1.08
CA GLY A 74 11.20 -12.28 2.34
C GLY A 74 10.86 -11.26 3.43
N LEU A 75 11.80 -10.97 4.32
CA LEU A 75 11.57 -10.11 5.47
C LEU A 75 11.55 -8.64 5.06
N MET A 76 10.53 -7.93 5.54
CA MET A 76 10.39 -6.48 5.40
C MET A 76 11.64 -5.73 5.85
N ARG A 77 12.26 -6.23 6.93
CA ARG A 77 13.48 -5.64 7.47
C ARG A 77 14.59 -5.52 6.46
N ASP A 78 14.89 -6.62 5.79
CA ASP A 78 16.05 -6.69 4.89
C ASP A 78 15.83 -5.76 3.71
N PHE A 79 14.59 -5.67 3.21
CA PHE A 79 14.21 -4.71 2.18
C PHE A 79 14.44 -3.26 2.63
N VAL A 80 13.91 -2.87 3.80
CA VAL A 80 14.01 -1.50 4.31
C VAL A 80 15.48 -1.10 4.56
N VAL A 81 16.25 -1.96 5.21
CA VAL A 81 17.68 -1.72 5.52
C VAL A 81 18.51 -1.64 4.24
N ALA A 82 18.27 -2.52 3.26
CA ALA A 82 19.02 -2.51 1.99
C ALA A 82 18.82 -1.22 1.18
N ARG A 83 17.71 -0.49 1.37
CA ARG A 83 17.46 0.80 0.72
C ARG A 83 17.95 2.00 1.54
N GLY A 84 18.51 1.78 2.73
CA GLY A 84 18.91 2.85 3.65
C GLY A 84 17.72 3.68 4.13
N ALA A 85 16.51 3.12 4.09
CA ALA A 85 15.32 3.81 4.55
C ALA A 85 15.35 4.04 6.06
N LYS A 86 14.81 5.17 6.50
CA LYS A 86 14.77 5.59 7.90
C LYS A 86 13.35 5.62 8.48
N ALA A 87 12.35 5.48 7.62
CA ALA A 87 10.96 5.42 8.03
C ALA A 87 10.22 4.27 7.33
N MET A 88 9.39 3.58 8.09
CA MET A 88 8.40 2.62 7.59
C MET A 88 7.01 3.19 7.82
N ILE A 89 6.28 3.48 6.75
CA ILE A 89 4.97 4.10 6.80
C ILE A 89 3.91 3.03 6.97
N ARG A 90 2.94 3.26 7.86
CA ARG A 90 1.76 2.41 8.01
C ARG A 90 0.50 3.26 7.98
N GLY A 91 -0.43 2.89 7.10
CA GLY A 91 -1.75 3.52 7.03
C GLY A 91 -2.65 2.92 8.11
N VAL A 92 -3.18 3.74 9.02
CA VAL A 92 -4.08 3.27 10.09
C VAL A 92 -5.42 3.98 9.98
N ARG A 93 -6.51 3.21 9.95
CA ARG A 93 -7.85 3.75 9.69
C ARG A 93 -8.71 3.86 10.94
N ALA A 94 -8.68 2.82 11.76
CA ALA A 94 -9.47 2.71 12.99
C ALA A 94 -8.59 2.28 14.15
N VAL A 95 -9.08 2.49 15.38
CA VAL A 95 -8.39 2.08 16.62
C VAL A 95 -8.05 0.57 16.58
N THR A 96 -8.91 -0.25 16.00
CA THR A 96 -8.69 -1.70 15.88
C THR A 96 -7.52 -2.07 14.95
N ASP A 97 -7.26 -1.27 13.91
CA ASP A 97 -6.08 -1.46 13.07
C ASP A 97 -4.82 -1.04 13.84
N PHE A 98 -4.94 -0.03 14.72
CA PHE A 98 -3.80 0.52 15.45
C PHE A 98 -3.17 -0.49 16.40
N ASP A 99 -3.93 -1.28 17.16
CA ASP A 99 -3.37 -2.22 18.12
C ASP A 99 -2.44 -3.25 17.46
N TYR A 100 -2.88 -3.82 16.33
CA TYR A 100 -2.06 -4.76 15.55
C TYR A 100 -0.80 -4.07 15.00
N GLU A 101 -0.96 -2.89 14.42
CA GLU A 101 0.15 -2.14 13.82
C GLU A 101 1.15 -1.63 14.87
N PHE A 102 0.68 -1.28 16.06
CA PHE A 102 1.50 -0.84 17.18
C PHE A 102 2.37 -1.97 17.73
N GLN A 103 1.80 -3.17 17.89
CA GLN A 103 2.58 -4.36 18.26
C GLN A 103 3.67 -4.67 17.22
N LEU A 104 3.30 -4.63 15.94
CA LEU A 104 4.23 -4.87 14.85
C LEU A 104 5.34 -3.82 14.79
N ALA A 105 5.03 -2.56 15.06
CA ALA A 105 6.01 -1.48 15.18
C ALA A 105 7.01 -1.73 16.33
N GLY A 106 6.52 -2.20 17.48
CA GLY A 106 7.37 -2.59 18.61
C GLY A 106 8.37 -3.69 18.24
N MET A 107 7.90 -4.74 17.55
CA MET A 107 8.78 -5.80 17.04
C MET A 107 9.80 -5.27 16.03
N ASN A 108 9.36 -4.42 15.09
CA ASN A 108 10.24 -3.84 14.09
C ASN A 108 11.30 -2.93 14.70
N ARG A 109 11.02 -2.22 15.80
CA ARG A 109 12.03 -1.42 16.52
C ARG A 109 13.15 -2.30 17.09
N SER A 110 12.83 -3.50 17.59
CA SER A 110 13.86 -4.45 18.04
C SER A 110 14.67 -5.03 16.88
N LEU A 111 14.05 -5.24 15.72
CA LEU A 111 14.68 -5.82 14.54
C LEU A 111 15.45 -4.79 13.69
N MET A 112 15.01 -3.54 13.69
CA MET A 112 15.52 -2.41 12.91
C MET A 112 15.55 -1.14 13.76
N PRO A 113 16.51 -1.03 14.70
CA PRO A 113 16.55 0.09 15.64
C PRO A 113 16.76 1.46 14.98
N ASP A 114 17.33 1.50 13.77
CA ASP A 114 17.59 2.73 13.01
C ASP A 114 16.43 3.14 12.07
N VAL A 115 15.28 2.46 12.16
CA VAL A 115 14.09 2.70 11.33
C VAL A 115 12.91 3.01 12.23
N GLU A 116 12.31 4.18 12.05
CA GLU A 116 11.08 4.54 12.76
C GLU A 116 9.83 4.06 12.01
N THR A 117 8.83 3.57 12.75
CA THR A 117 7.50 3.33 12.18
C THR A 117 6.67 4.60 12.27
N VAL A 118 6.16 5.08 11.14
CA VAL A 118 5.37 6.31 11.04
C VAL A 118 3.93 5.96 10.66
N PHE A 119 2.99 6.26 11.54
CA PHE A 119 1.57 6.05 11.30
C PHE A 119 0.96 7.28 10.61
N LEU A 120 0.32 7.06 9.48
CA LEU A 120 -0.48 8.07 8.78
C LEU A 120 -1.94 7.61 8.76
N THR A 121 -2.83 8.47 9.22
CA THR A 121 -4.27 8.26 9.04
C THR A 121 -4.67 8.80 7.68
N PRO A 122 -5.46 8.10 6.85
CA PRO A 122 -5.97 8.68 5.61
C PRO A 122 -6.99 9.78 5.91
N SER A 123 -7.27 10.62 4.92
CA SER A 123 -8.37 11.60 4.97
C SER A 123 -9.71 10.93 5.34
N ASP A 124 -10.58 11.63 6.07
CA ASP A 124 -11.83 11.08 6.64
C ASP A 124 -12.70 10.34 5.60
N LYS A 125 -12.79 10.88 4.38
CA LYS A 125 -13.51 10.27 3.26
C LYS A 125 -12.98 8.90 2.79
N TYR A 126 -11.79 8.49 3.22
CA TYR A 126 -11.14 7.24 2.82
C TYR A 126 -10.92 6.26 3.97
N GLN A 127 -11.20 6.65 5.22
CA GLN A 127 -10.95 5.82 6.41
C GLN A 127 -11.68 4.48 6.37
N PHE A 128 -12.86 4.40 5.78
CA PHE A 128 -13.64 3.16 5.71
C PHE A 128 -13.23 2.23 4.55
N ILE A 129 -12.30 2.65 3.67
CA ILE A 129 -11.96 1.88 2.48
C ILE A 129 -11.00 0.73 2.83
N SER A 130 -11.35 -0.48 2.39
CA SER A 130 -10.54 -1.70 2.52
C SER A 130 -10.41 -2.39 1.18
N SER A 131 -9.19 -2.74 0.75
CA SER A 131 -9.01 -3.53 -0.49
C SER A 131 -9.79 -4.85 -0.43
N THR A 132 -9.94 -5.46 0.76
CA THR A 132 -10.73 -6.68 0.90
C THR A 132 -12.20 -6.47 0.54
N PHE A 133 -12.84 -5.42 1.07
CA PHE A 133 -14.23 -5.11 0.73
C PHE A 133 -14.38 -4.64 -0.72
N VAL A 134 -13.42 -3.87 -1.25
CA VAL A 134 -13.41 -3.48 -2.67
C VAL A 134 -13.40 -4.73 -3.56
N ARG A 135 -12.54 -5.72 -3.28
CA ARG A 135 -12.53 -6.98 -4.04
C ARG A 135 -13.85 -7.73 -3.91
N GLU A 136 -14.39 -7.84 -2.70
CA GLU A 136 -15.63 -8.57 -2.46
C GLU A 136 -16.82 -7.95 -3.19
N ILE A 137 -16.99 -6.63 -3.11
CA ILE A 137 -18.04 -5.89 -3.82
C ILE A 137 -17.89 -6.09 -5.33
N ALA A 138 -16.69 -5.91 -5.88
CA ALA A 138 -16.43 -6.08 -7.31
C ALA A 138 -16.72 -7.53 -7.78
N MET A 139 -16.33 -8.53 -6.99
CA MET A 139 -16.58 -9.95 -7.29
C MET A 139 -18.06 -10.35 -7.22
N LEU A 140 -18.90 -9.53 -6.59
CA LEU A 140 -20.36 -9.69 -6.51
C LEU A 140 -21.11 -8.80 -7.52
N GLY A 141 -20.39 -8.14 -8.44
CA GLY A 141 -21.00 -7.25 -9.44
C GLY A 141 -21.40 -5.87 -8.93
N GLY A 142 -20.95 -5.49 -7.72
CA GLY A 142 -21.22 -4.16 -7.15
C GLY A 142 -20.28 -3.07 -7.68
N GLU A 143 -20.70 -1.82 -7.53
CA GLU A 143 -19.94 -0.64 -7.93
C GLU A 143 -18.87 -0.26 -6.91
N VAL A 144 -17.66 0.07 -7.39
CA VAL A 144 -16.49 0.41 -6.56
C VAL A 144 -15.78 1.70 -6.99
N ASP A 145 -16.36 2.44 -7.93
CA ASP A 145 -15.87 3.72 -8.48
C ASP A 145 -15.55 4.75 -7.39
N LYS A 146 -16.29 4.72 -6.27
CA LYS A 146 -16.09 5.62 -5.13
C LYS A 146 -14.87 5.28 -4.26
N PHE A 147 -14.25 4.11 -4.48
CA PHE A 147 -13.22 3.57 -3.57
C PHE A 147 -11.85 3.38 -4.25
N VAL A 148 -11.81 3.38 -5.57
CA VAL A 148 -10.60 3.16 -6.37
C VAL A 148 -10.51 4.16 -7.51
N ASP A 149 -9.32 4.29 -8.09
CA ASP A 149 -9.12 5.06 -9.32
C ASP A 149 -9.87 4.41 -10.51
N PRO A 150 -10.37 5.18 -11.50
CA PRO A 150 -11.03 4.63 -12.69
C PRO A 150 -10.22 3.55 -13.42
N MET A 151 -8.90 3.69 -13.49
CA MET A 151 -8.03 2.68 -14.10
C MET A 151 -8.08 1.36 -13.31
N VAL A 152 -8.07 1.43 -11.98
CA VAL A 152 -8.20 0.24 -11.11
C VAL A 152 -9.59 -0.38 -11.21
N GLN A 153 -10.64 0.44 -11.29
CA GLN A 153 -11.99 -0.04 -11.51
C GLN A 153 -12.10 -0.86 -12.80
N GLN A 154 -11.54 -0.35 -13.90
CA GLN A 154 -11.51 -1.06 -15.16
C GLN A 154 -10.79 -2.41 -15.03
N ARG A 155 -9.60 -2.44 -14.41
CA ARG A 155 -8.84 -3.67 -14.17
C ARG A 155 -9.60 -4.68 -13.32
N LEU A 156 -10.34 -4.21 -12.31
CA LEU A 156 -11.22 -5.07 -11.50
C LEU A 156 -12.32 -5.70 -12.36
N MET A 157 -13.02 -4.92 -13.18
CA MET A 157 -14.07 -5.45 -14.06
C MET A 157 -13.54 -6.47 -15.06
N GLU A 158 -12.39 -6.18 -15.68
CA GLU A 158 -11.71 -7.13 -16.58
C GLU A 158 -11.32 -8.42 -15.86
N LYS A 159 -10.79 -8.30 -14.63
CA LYS A 159 -10.41 -9.46 -13.81
C LYS A 159 -11.61 -10.31 -13.43
N VAL A 160 -12.70 -9.70 -12.98
CA VAL A 160 -13.95 -10.40 -12.61
C VAL A 160 -14.51 -11.18 -13.81
N LYS A 161 -14.58 -10.53 -14.99
CA LYS A 161 -15.01 -11.19 -16.24
C LYS A 161 -14.13 -12.38 -16.60
N SER A 162 -12.79 -12.24 -16.46
CA SER A 162 -11.85 -13.33 -16.75
C SER A 162 -12.01 -14.57 -15.86
N LEU A 163 -12.64 -14.40 -14.69
CA LEU A 163 -12.91 -15.49 -13.74
C LEU A 163 -14.24 -16.22 -14.02
N GLY A 164 -14.95 -15.87 -15.11
CA GLY A 164 -16.15 -16.58 -15.56
C GLY A 164 -17.39 -16.34 -14.70
N ARG A 165 -17.47 -15.18 -14.04
CA ARG A 165 -18.66 -14.76 -13.27
C ARG A 165 -19.35 -13.63 -14.04
N GLU A 166 -20.49 -13.95 -14.64
CA GLU A 166 -21.47 -12.97 -15.14
C GLU A 166 -22.36 -12.49 -13.99
#